data_AF-A0A0U5G0U8-F1
#
_entry.id   AF-A0A0U5G0U8-F1
#
_cell.length_a   1.000
_cell.length_b   1.000
_cell.length_c   1.000
_cell.angle_alpha   90.00
_cell.angle_beta   90.00
_cell.angle_gamma   90.00
#
_symmetry.space_group_name_H-M   'P 1'
#
loop_
_entity.id
_entity.type
_entity.pdbx_description
1 polymer ?
#
loop_
_entity_poly.entity_id
_entity_poly.type
_entity_poly.pdbx_seq_one_letter_code
_entity_poly.pdbx_strand_id
1 'polypeptide(L)'
;MIAADNGLVLGYPGGAARKIIRWSFEKQGLYHPLNRPNPVTTRGPPPAVDVYINDGRDGEYDYISNFGDAPWVWNRHSPDGVPANQPPVPGATNYCYVAVKNRGIQDVGTAQVRVDVATVPSPMWPADFAIAGSVQNINGPILANKGNTITAGPFQWIPAPPALVDRYTLLASVSATGDIASTDQTSGLQCALGPTDIHNLVPFDNNLAIRHIWA
;
A
#
# COMPACT_ATOMS: atom_id res chain seq x y z
N MET A 1 -12.06 -13.40 9.31
CA MET A 1 -12.77 -13.01 8.09
C MET A 1 -14.25 -12.91 8.38
N ILE A 2 -14.90 -11.86 7.90
CA ILE A 2 -16.36 -11.74 7.87
C ILE A 2 -16.89 -12.30 6.56
N ALA A 3 -18.19 -12.61 6.47
CA ALA A 3 -18.78 -13.18 5.24
C ALA A 3 -18.54 -12.30 4.00
N ALA A 4 -18.42 -10.98 4.17
CA ALA A 4 -18.12 -10.01 3.11
C ALA A 4 -16.66 -10.00 2.64
N ASP A 5 -15.76 -10.72 3.32
CA ASP A 5 -14.37 -10.94 2.86
C ASP A 5 -14.30 -12.08 1.83
N ASN A 6 -15.31 -12.97 1.84
CA ASN A 6 -15.43 -14.14 0.98
C ASN A 6 -16.49 -13.91 -0.12
N GLY A 7 -16.16 -14.19 -1.37
CA GLY A 7 -17.03 -13.98 -2.53
C GLY A 7 -17.09 -12.53 -3.02
N LEU A 8 -18.25 -12.16 -3.57
CA LEU A 8 -18.52 -10.85 -4.15
C LEU A 8 -19.49 -10.05 -3.27
N VAL A 9 -19.21 -8.76 -3.08
CA VAL A 9 -20.11 -7.79 -2.46
C VAL A 9 -20.55 -6.81 -3.54
N LEU A 10 -21.84 -6.85 -3.92
CA LEU A 10 -22.39 -6.02 -5.01
C LEU A 10 -21.62 -6.17 -6.35
N GLY A 11 -21.06 -7.36 -6.61
CA GLY A 11 -20.26 -7.63 -7.81
C GLY A 11 -18.77 -7.33 -7.68
N TYR A 12 -18.32 -6.77 -6.55
CA TYR A 12 -16.90 -6.48 -6.29
C TYR A 12 -16.26 -7.56 -5.40
N PRO A 13 -15.00 -7.96 -5.65
CA PRO A 13 -14.28 -8.86 -4.77
C PRO A 13 -14.26 -8.40 -3.31
N GLY A 14 -14.70 -9.28 -2.41
CA GLY A 14 -14.73 -9.04 -0.97
C GLY A 14 -13.36 -8.71 -0.39
N GLY A 15 -13.34 -7.95 0.71
CA GLY A 15 -12.15 -7.61 1.46
C GLY A 15 -11.51 -6.25 1.14
N ALA A 16 -11.73 -5.68 -0.05
CA ALA A 16 -11.01 -4.47 -0.46
C ALA A 16 -11.32 -3.23 0.39
N ALA A 17 -12.58 -3.05 0.81
CA ALA A 17 -13.01 -1.90 1.61
C ALA A 17 -12.83 -2.08 3.13
N ARG A 18 -12.29 -3.21 3.59
CA ARG A 18 -12.32 -3.57 5.03
C ARG A 18 -11.61 -2.56 5.92
N LYS A 19 -10.49 -2.01 5.47
CA LYS A 19 -9.67 -1.11 6.29
C LYS A 19 -10.26 0.29 6.37
N ILE A 20 -10.74 0.84 5.25
CA ILE A 20 -11.45 2.12 5.25
C ILE A 20 -12.76 2.06 6.06
N ILE A 21 -13.48 0.93 6.04
CA ILE A 21 -14.68 0.74 6.88
C ILE A 21 -14.28 0.76 8.37
N ARG A 22 -13.27 -0.03 8.76
CA ARG A 22 -12.74 -0.02 10.14
C ARG A 22 -12.32 1.39 10.56
N TRP A 23 -11.56 2.08 9.71
CA TRP A 23 -11.11 3.45 9.96
C TRP A 23 -12.28 4.43 10.12
N SER A 24 -13.36 4.26 9.35
CA SER A 24 -14.56 5.10 9.48
C SER A 24 -15.20 4.97 10.86
N PHE A 25 -15.27 3.76 11.42
CA PHE A 25 -15.72 3.56 12.80
C PHE A 25 -14.72 4.10 13.84
N GLU A 26 -13.43 3.99 13.58
CA GLU A 26 -12.38 4.61 14.41
C GLU A 26 -12.58 6.15 14.49
N LYS A 27 -12.89 6.81 13.37
CA LYS A 27 -13.20 8.26 13.35
C LYS A 27 -14.44 8.63 14.16
N GLN A 28 -15.40 7.71 14.28
CA GLN A 28 -16.61 7.90 15.09
C GLN A 28 -16.47 7.50 16.56
N GLY A 29 -15.24 7.18 17.01
CA GLY A 29 -14.97 6.86 18.41
C GLY A 29 -15.20 5.39 18.79
N LEU A 30 -15.32 4.48 17.83
CA LEU A 30 -15.28 3.04 18.14
C LEU A 30 -13.86 2.62 18.58
N TYR A 31 -13.74 1.44 19.22
CA TYR A 31 -12.47 0.81 19.64
C TYR A 31 -11.77 1.43 20.86
N HIS A 32 -12.38 2.40 21.54
CA HIS A 32 -11.88 2.79 22.86
C HIS A 32 -11.97 1.63 23.86
N PRO A 33 -11.05 1.58 24.84
CA PRO A 33 -11.17 0.66 25.97
C PRO A 33 -12.50 0.86 26.72
N LEU A 34 -12.91 -0.17 27.47
CA LEU A 34 -14.05 -0.07 28.38
C LEU A 34 -13.83 1.06 29.41
N ASN A 35 -14.91 1.60 29.97
CA ASN A 35 -14.92 2.65 31.00
C ASN A 35 -14.46 4.05 30.55
N ARG A 36 -14.71 4.43 29.29
CA ARG A 36 -14.58 5.83 28.85
C ARG A 36 -15.81 6.67 29.25
N PRO A 37 -15.63 7.99 29.45
CA PRO A 37 -16.76 8.91 29.59
C PRO A 37 -17.72 8.81 28.40
N ASN A 38 -19.02 8.78 28.69
CA ASN A 38 -20.11 8.74 27.70
C ASN A 38 -20.74 10.16 27.59
N PRO A 39 -20.88 10.74 26.39
CA PRO A 39 -20.52 10.19 25.08
C PRO A 39 -19.02 10.19 24.80
N VAL A 40 -18.56 9.17 24.06
CA VAL A 40 -17.23 9.19 23.46
C VAL A 40 -17.23 10.23 22.35
N THR A 41 -16.43 11.27 22.51
CA THR A 41 -16.32 12.40 21.56
C THR A 41 -14.97 12.44 20.85
N THR A 42 -14.09 11.48 21.14
CA THR A 42 -12.73 11.41 20.58
C THR A 42 -12.59 10.22 19.66
N ARG A 43 -11.71 10.36 18.66
CA ARG A 43 -11.29 9.28 17.76
C ARG A 43 -10.84 8.06 18.55
N GLY A 44 -11.22 6.88 18.08
CA GLY A 44 -10.71 5.60 18.55
C GLY A 44 -9.21 5.38 18.27
N PRO A 45 -8.56 4.45 18.97
CA PRO A 45 -7.18 4.07 18.65
C PRO A 45 -7.06 3.38 17.29
N PRO A 46 -5.92 3.55 16.59
CA PRO A 46 -5.58 2.74 15.43
C PRO A 46 -5.43 1.25 15.81
N PRO A 47 -5.33 0.33 14.83
CA PRO A 47 -5.00 -1.05 15.13
C PRO A 47 -3.64 -1.15 15.85
N ALA A 48 -3.37 -2.30 16.47
CA ALA A 48 -2.08 -2.55 17.13
C ALA A 48 -0.90 -2.35 16.16
N VAL A 49 -1.01 -2.95 14.98
CA VAL A 49 -0.09 -2.78 13.86
C VAL A 49 -0.88 -2.16 12.71
N ASP A 50 -0.35 -1.10 12.11
CA ASP A 50 -0.98 -0.39 10.99
C ASP A 50 0.12 0.22 10.12
N VAL A 51 0.84 -0.65 9.40
CA VAL A 51 1.94 -0.24 8.53
C VAL A 51 1.38 0.47 7.30
N TYR A 52 2.09 1.45 6.77
CA TYR A 52 1.58 2.17 5.60
C TYR A 52 2.69 2.73 4.74
N ILE A 53 2.34 2.94 3.47
CA ILE A 53 3.11 3.70 2.50
C ILE A 53 2.35 5.02 2.28
N ASN A 54 3.03 6.15 2.45
CA ASN A 54 2.35 7.45 2.34
C ASN A 54 2.10 7.80 0.87
N ASP A 55 0.83 7.88 0.51
CA ASP A 55 0.35 8.35 -0.79
C ASP A 55 -0.14 9.81 -0.77
N GLY A 56 0.12 10.53 0.33
CA GLY A 56 -0.38 11.88 0.59
C GLY A 56 -1.34 11.94 1.80
N ARG A 57 -1.81 10.79 2.28
CA ARG A 57 -2.77 10.69 3.41
C ARG A 57 -2.13 10.38 4.76
N ASP A 58 -0.81 10.21 4.83
CA ASP A 58 -0.06 9.89 6.06
C ASP A 58 -0.66 8.69 6.84
N GLY A 59 -1.05 7.65 6.10
CA GLY A 59 -1.63 6.41 6.61
C GLY A 59 -3.14 6.47 6.90
N GLU A 60 -3.78 7.60 6.62
CA GLU A 60 -5.23 7.80 6.74
C GLU A 60 -5.96 7.49 5.43
N TYR A 61 -7.29 7.63 5.41
CA TYR A 61 -8.16 7.26 4.29
C TYR A 61 -8.99 8.44 3.77
N ASP A 62 -8.57 9.67 4.06
CA ASP A 62 -9.21 10.87 3.52
C ASP A 62 -9.21 10.85 1.98
N TYR A 63 -10.21 11.47 1.37
CA TYR A 63 -10.30 11.52 -0.09
C TYR A 63 -9.14 12.31 -0.69
N ILE A 64 -8.49 11.74 -1.70
CA ILE A 64 -7.52 12.42 -2.56
C ILE A 64 -7.92 12.24 -4.03
N SER A 65 -7.74 13.28 -4.83
CA SER A 65 -8.10 13.26 -6.25
C SER A 65 -7.09 12.50 -7.11
N ASN A 66 -5.85 12.36 -6.63
CA ASN A 66 -4.78 11.67 -7.33
C ASN A 66 -3.98 10.78 -6.37
N PHE A 67 -4.38 9.52 -6.24
CA PHE A 67 -3.61 8.50 -5.52
C PHE A 67 -2.48 7.90 -6.38
N GLY A 68 -2.40 8.32 -7.66
CA GLY A 68 -1.43 7.89 -8.68
C GLY A 68 -0.03 8.51 -8.54
N ASP A 69 0.21 9.37 -7.57
CA ASP A 69 1.50 10.06 -7.37
C ASP A 69 1.98 9.96 -5.92
N ALA A 70 2.00 8.74 -5.39
CA ALA A 70 2.40 8.52 -4.00
C ALA A 70 3.85 8.97 -3.75
N PRO A 71 4.09 9.96 -2.85
CA PRO A 71 5.44 10.50 -2.62
C PRO A 71 6.43 9.45 -2.14
N TRP A 72 5.97 8.42 -1.41
CA TRP A 72 6.83 7.39 -0.83
C TRP A 72 7.06 6.17 -1.70
N VAL A 73 6.70 6.20 -2.99
CA VAL A 73 7.08 5.18 -3.97
C VAL A 73 7.83 5.87 -5.09
N TRP A 74 9.16 5.83 -5.16
CA TRP A 74 9.91 6.64 -6.13
C TRP A 74 10.92 5.84 -6.94
N ASN A 75 11.21 6.31 -8.16
CA ASN A 75 12.17 5.71 -9.06
C ASN A 75 13.49 6.48 -9.12
N ARG A 76 14.60 5.76 -9.28
CA ARG A 76 15.96 6.28 -9.44
C ARG A 76 16.71 5.60 -10.58
N HIS A 77 17.65 6.31 -11.19
CA HIS A 77 18.59 5.77 -12.19
C HIS A 77 19.83 5.14 -11.58
N SER A 78 20.04 5.31 -10.27
CA SER A 78 21.15 4.76 -9.50
C SER A 78 20.65 4.25 -8.15
N PRO A 79 21.30 3.25 -7.55
CA PRO A 79 20.88 2.69 -6.26
C PRO A 79 21.30 3.59 -5.08
N ASP A 80 20.93 4.87 -5.11
CA ASP A 80 21.37 5.90 -4.17
C ASP A 80 20.42 6.14 -2.98
N GLY A 81 19.20 5.60 -3.03
CA GLY A 81 18.18 5.75 -1.98
C GLY A 81 17.69 7.18 -1.77
N VAL A 82 18.07 8.14 -2.62
CA VAL A 82 17.68 9.54 -2.48
C VAL A 82 16.17 9.65 -2.71
N PRO A 83 15.40 10.27 -1.80
CA PRO A 83 13.92 10.33 -1.88
C PRO A 83 13.45 11.37 -2.91
N ALA A 84 13.81 11.15 -4.17
CA ALA A 84 13.47 12.01 -5.30
C ALA A 84 13.12 11.15 -6.52
N ASN A 85 11.92 11.31 -7.05
CA ASN A 85 11.47 10.57 -8.21
C ASN A 85 12.16 11.04 -9.50
N GLN A 86 12.56 10.09 -10.32
CA GLN A 86 13.08 10.31 -11.67
C GLN A 86 12.19 9.58 -12.69
N PRO A 87 12.05 10.13 -13.92
CA PRO A 87 11.41 9.40 -15.01
C PRO A 87 12.12 8.06 -15.25
N PRO A 88 11.49 7.07 -15.89
CA PRO A 88 12.12 5.80 -16.15
C PRO A 88 13.17 5.97 -17.26
N VAL A 89 14.19 5.12 -17.26
CA VAL A 89 15.08 4.97 -18.43
C VAL A 89 14.73 3.66 -19.12
N PRO A 90 13.98 3.69 -20.24
CA PRO A 90 13.59 2.48 -20.95
C PRO A 90 14.81 1.66 -21.40
N GLY A 91 14.73 0.34 -21.25
CA GLY A 91 15.80 -0.59 -21.60
C GLY A 91 17.01 -0.60 -20.67
N ALA A 92 17.02 0.22 -19.60
CA ALA A 92 18.06 0.22 -18.59
C ALA A 92 17.51 -0.19 -17.21
N THR A 93 18.39 -0.63 -16.32
CA THR A 93 18.03 -0.91 -14.93
C THR A 93 17.66 0.40 -14.22
N ASN A 94 16.46 0.41 -13.67
CA ASN A 94 15.93 1.43 -12.79
C ASN A 94 15.77 0.86 -11.38
N TYR A 95 15.69 1.74 -10.39
CA TYR A 95 15.66 1.36 -8.97
C TYR A 95 14.46 2.02 -8.30
N CYS A 96 13.44 1.23 -7.96
CA CYS A 96 12.31 1.69 -7.16
C CYS A 96 12.66 1.60 -5.67
N TYR A 97 12.13 2.53 -4.88
CA TYR A 97 12.24 2.57 -3.44
C TYR A 97 10.88 2.87 -2.83
N VAL A 98 10.67 2.32 -1.63
CA VAL A 98 9.41 2.46 -0.91
C VAL A 98 9.70 2.88 0.52
N ALA A 99 9.13 3.99 0.97
CA ALA A 99 9.18 4.37 2.38
C ALA A 99 7.96 3.84 3.12
N VAL A 100 8.17 3.39 4.36
CA VAL A 100 7.16 2.76 5.22
C VAL A 100 7.20 3.40 6.60
N LYS A 101 6.01 3.52 7.20
CA LYS A 101 5.81 3.86 8.62
C LYS A 101 4.77 2.95 9.24
N ASN A 102 4.57 3.09 10.55
CA ASN A 102 3.52 2.41 11.30
C ASN A 102 2.67 3.42 12.06
N ARG A 103 1.38 3.52 11.71
CA ARG A 103 0.37 4.34 12.40
C ARG A 103 -0.13 3.68 13.70
N GLY A 104 0.09 2.38 13.84
CA GLY A 104 -0.39 1.56 14.94
C GLY A 104 0.27 1.90 16.28
N ILE A 105 -0.23 1.27 17.34
CA ILE A 105 0.22 1.51 18.73
C ILE A 105 1.30 0.54 19.23
N GLN A 106 1.69 -0.46 18.43
CA GLN A 106 2.75 -1.42 18.74
C GLN A 106 3.85 -1.38 17.68
N ASP A 107 5.10 -1.54 18.11
CA ASP A 107 6.24 -1.65 17.20
C ASP A 107 6.15 -2.92 16.34
N VAL A 108 6.61 -2.83 15.10
CA VAL A 108 6.63 -3.95 14.15
C VAL A 108 8.06 -4.43 13.99
N GLY A 109 8.35 -5.68 14.36
CA GLY A 109 9.70 -6.24 14.25
C GLY A 109 10.12 -6.59 12.81
N THR A 110 9.16 -7.04 11.99
CA THR A 110 9.39 -7.42 10.59
C THR A 110 8.21 -7.04 9.71
N ALA A 111 8.52 -6.60 8.49
CA ALA A 111 7.53 -6.37 7.44
C ALA A 111 8.12 -6.77 6.08
N GLN A 112 7.26 -7.15 5.14
CA GLN A 112 7.62 -7.45 3.76
C GLN A 112 7.16 -6.31 2.86
N VAL A 113 8.05 -5.83 2.00
CA VAL A 113 7.74 -4.83 0.99
C VAL A 113 7.94 -5.43 -0.39
N ARG A 114 6.96 -5.21 -1.27
CA ARG A 114 6.94 -5.70 -2.64
C ARG A 114 6.56 -4.57 -3.58
N VAL A 115 7.20 -4.54 -4.76
CA VAL A 115 6.84 -3.65 -5.85
C VAL A 115 6.43 -4.50 -7.05
N ASP A 116 5.32 -4.13 -7.65
CA ASP A 116 4.77 -4.70 -8.86
C ASP A 116 4.65 -3.63 -9.94
N VAL A 117 4.77 -4.02 -11.20
CA VAL A 117 4.74 -3.12 -12.36
C VAL A 117 3.66 -3.57 -13.32
N ALA A 118 2.79 -2.63 -13.69
CA ALA A 118 1.89 -2.79 -14.81
C ALA A 118 2.22 -1.80 -15.92
N THR A 119 1.96 -2.22 -17.15
CA THR A 119 2.23 -1.48 -18.40
C THR A 119 0.95 -1.12 -19.15
N VAL A 120 -0.21 -1.36 -18.53
CA VAL A 120 -1.53 -1.01 -19.08
C VAL A 120 -2.10 0.21 -18.35
N PRO A 121 -2.93 1.04 -19.01
CA PRO A 121 -3.48 2.25 -18.40
C PRO A 121 -4.38 2.01 -17.18
N SER A 122 -5.19 0.94 -17.21
CA SER A 122 -6.15 0.62 -16.14
C SER A 122 -5.91 -0.80 -15.64
N PRO A 123 -4.87 -1.02 -14.82
CA PRO A 123 -4.44 -2.37 -14.48
C PRO A 123 -5.36 -3.04 -13.45
N MET A 124 -5.57 -4.34 -13.63
CA MET A 124 -6.32 -5.22 -12.74
C MET A 124 -5.36 -6.07 -11.92
N TRP A 125 -5.53 -6.05 -10.60
CA TRP A 125 -4.82 -6.93 -9.68
C TRP A 125 -5.36 -8.37 -9.74
N PRO A 126 -4.50 -9.41 -9.71
CA PRO A 126 -3.05 -9.39 -9.90
C PRO A 126 -2.62 -9.51 -11.37
N ALA A 127 -3.56 -9.76 -12.29
CA ALA A 127 -3.28 -10.26 -13.63
C ALA A 127 -2.38 -9.35 -14.49
N ASP A 128 -2.50 -8.04 -14.34
CA ASP A 128 -1.75 -7.07 -15.16
C ASP A 128 -0.38 -6.69 -14.57
N PHE A 129 0.00 -7.29 -13.44
CA PHE A 129 1.18 -6.92 -12.68
C PHE A 129 2.27 -7.99 -12.70
N ALA A 130 3.48 -7.55 -13.05
CA ALA A 130 4.70 -8.35 -12.90
C ALA A 130 5.53 -7.83 -11.72
N ILE A 131 6.17 -8.73 -10.97
CA ILE A 131 7.01 -8.34 -9.83
C ILE A 131 8.24 -7.56 -10.31
N ALA A 132 8.52 -6.40 -9.70
CA ALA A 132 9.79 -5.70 -9.83
C ALA A 132 10.79 -6.22 -8.79
N GLY A 133 11.86 -6.86 -9.27
CA GLY A 133 12.94 -7.35 -8.42
C GLY A 133 12.47 -8.43 -7.43
N SER A 134 13.02 -8.39 -6.22
CA SER A 134 12.70 -9.33 -5.14
C SER A 134 11.91 -8.65 -4.04
N VAL A 135 10.99 -9.38 -3.40
CA VAL A 135 10.37 -8.97 -2.12
C VAL A 135 11.48 -8.69 -1.11
N GLN A 136 11.40 -7.56 -0.41
CA GLN A 136 12.36 -7.18 0.61
C GLN A 136 11.77 -7.32 2.01
N ASN A 137 12.57 -7.83 2.93
CA ASN A 137 12.24 -7.87 4.34
C ASN A 137 12.83 -6.62 5.02
N ILE A 138 12.00 -5.84 5.72
CA ILE A 138 12.46 -4.88 6.70
C ILE A 138 12.74 -5.65 7.99
N ASN A 139 14.00 -5.59 8.44
CA ASN A 139 14.46 -6.18 9.69
C ASN A 139 14.85 -5.05 10.66
N GLY A 140 14.09 -4.89 11.73
CA GLY A 140 14.27 -3.78 12.69
C GLY A 140 12.94 -3.05 12.93
N PRO A 141 12.79 -2.38 14.08
CA PRO A 141 11.48 -1.92 14.51
C PRO A 141 10.97 -0.79 13.62
N ILE A 142 9.81 -1.00 12.99
CA ILE A 142 8.98 0.09 12.49
C ILE A 142 8.17 0.59 13.69
N LEU A 143 8.61 1.70 14.25
CA LEU A 143 8.16 2.22 15.53
C LEU A 143 6.69 2.65 15.47
N ALA A 144 5.96 2.33 16.55
CA ALA A 144 4.59 2.74 16.75
C ALA A 144 4.42 4.27 16.64
N ASN A 145 3.17 4.71 16.47
CA ASN A 145 2.78 6.12 16.45
C ASN A 145 3.59 6.97 15.46
N LYS A 146 3.96 6.39 14.31
CA LYS A 146 4.73 7.03 13.23
C LYS A 146 6.15 7.43 13.66
N GLY A 147 6.74 6.72 14.62
CA GLY A 147 7.98 7.10 15.31
C GLY A 147 9.25 7.12 14.45
N ASN A 148 9.29 6.37 13.35
CA ASN A 148 10.38 6.41 12.37
C ASN A 148 9.84 6.20 10.95
N THR A 149 10.67 6.50 9.94
CA THR A 149 10.47 6.12 8.54
C THR A 149 11.54 5.10 8.16
N ILE A 150 11.16 4.00 7.52
CA ILE A 150 12.09 3.01 6.97
C ILE A 150 11.97 2.99 5.44
N THR A 151 13.09 3.01 4.74
CA THR A 151 13.14 2.87 3.28
C THR A 151 13.50 1.44 2.91
N ALA A 152 12.65 0.78 2.11
CA ALA A 152 12.92 -0.50 1.47
C ALA A 152 13.37 -0.30 0.02
N GLY A 153 14.21 -1.23 -0.46
CA GLY A 153 14.80 -1.19 -1.79
C GLY A 153 16.33 -1.07 -1.76
N PRO A 154 16.96 -0.98 -2.93
CA PRO A 154 16.32 -0.81 -4.23
C PRO A 154 15.62 -2.06 -4.75
N PHE A 155 14.45 -1.88 -5.38
CA PHE A 155 13.78 -2.86 -6.24
C PHE A 155 14.21 -2.60 -7.68
N GLN A 156 15.00 -3.50 -8.25
CA GLN A 156 15.46 -3.37 -9.64
C GLN A 156 14.33 -3.70 -10.61
N TRP A 157 14.17 -2.87 -11.64
CA TRP A 157 13.22 -3.12 -12.72
C TRP A 157 13.74 -2.54 -14.05
N ILE A 158 13.27 -3.09 -15.17
CA ILE A 158 13.65 -2.64 -16.52
C ILE A 158 12.37 -2.21 -17.24
N PRO A 159 12.14 -0.90 -17.46
CA PRO A 159 10.99 -0.41 -18.21
C PRO A 159 11.10 -0.82 -19.69
N ALA A 160 10.02 -1.38 -20.25
CA ALA A 160 9.91 -1.66 -21.69
C ALA A 160 9.89 -0.37 -22.52
N PRO A 161 10.22 -0.34 -23.81
CA PRO A 161 10.23 0.90 -24.60
C PRO A 161 8.87 1.66 -24.64
N PRO A 162 8.87 3.02 -24.69
CA PRO A 162 7.64 3.85 -24.64
C PRO A 162 6.67 3.65 -25.80
N ALA A 163 7.13 3.12 -26.93
CA ALA A 163 6.27 2.86 -28.09
C ALA A 163 5.12 1.86 -27.81
N LEU A 164 5.13 1.22 -26.64
CA LEU A 164 4.15 0.22 -26.22
C LEU A 164 3.28 0.68 -25.05
N VAL A 165 3.62 1.78 -24.36
CA VAL A 165 2.99 2.21 -23.08
C VAL A 165 3.04 3.74 -22.91
N ASP A 166 1.98 4.35 -22.38
CA ASP A 166 1.96 5.78 -22.03
C ASP A 166 2.57 6.05 -20.63
N ARG A 167 2.46 5.06 -19.73
CA ARG A 167 3.00 5.09 -18.38
C ARG A 167 3.26 3.67 -17.85
N TYR A 168 4.08 3.59 -16.81
CA TYR A 168 4.17 2.43 -15.93
C TYR A 168 3.43 2.74 -14.63
N THR A 169 2.75 1.73 -14.08
CA THR A 169 2.17 1.80 -12.74
C THR A 169 3.03 0.96 -11.81
N LEU A 170 3.77 1.62 -10.91
CA LEU A 170 4.44 0.95 -9.80
C LEU A 170 3.46 0.82 -8.65
N LEU A 171 3.04 -0.41 -8.33
CA LEU A 171 2.25 -0.73 -7.14
C LEU A 171 3.18 -1.23 -6.05
N ALA A 172 3.34 -0.44 -4.99
CA ALA A 172 4.05 -0.84 -3.79
C ALA A 172 3.05 -1.38 -2.75
N SER A 173 3.45 -2.45 -2.07
CA SER A 173 2.70 -3.04 -0.96
C SER A 173 3.61 -3.33 0.21
N VAL A 174 3.09 -3.17 1.44
CA VAL A 174 3.75 -3.58 2.67
C VAL A 174 2.84 -4.48 3.50
N SER A 175 3.32 -5.67 3.89
CA SER A 175 2.62 -6.61 4.77
C SER A 175 3.40 -6.81 6.06
N ALA A 176 2.73 -6.76 7.21
CA ALA A 176 3.29 -7.13 8.51
C ALA A 176 2.36 -8.08 9.26
N THR A 177 2.89 -8.83 10.23
CA THR A 177 2.04 -9.65 11.11
C THR A 177 1.05 -8.73 11.86
N GLY A 178 -0.25 -9.01 11.71
CA GLY A 178 -1.33 -8.19 12.27
C GLY A 178 -1.87 -7.11 11.33
N ASP A 179 -1.19 -6.85 10.20
CA ASP A 179 -1.62 -5.92 9.17
C ASP A 179 -1.10 -6.34 7.79
N ILE A 180 -1.83 -7.26 7.17
CA ILE A 180 -1.50 -7.83 5.85
C ILE A 180 -2.16 -6.96 4.77
N ALA A 181 -1.42 -6.69 3.69
CA ALA A 181 -1.92 -5.95 2.54
C ALA A 181 -3.06 -6.70 1.83
N SER A 182 -4.05 -5.97 1.33
CA SER A 182 -5.23 -6.55 0.66
C SER A 182 -4.92 -7.15 -0.72
N THR A 183 -3.69 -6.97 -1.22
CA THR A 183 -3.14 -7.62 -2.41
C THR A 183 -2.41 -8.93 -2.10
N ASP A 184 -2.12 -9.20 -0.82
CA ASP A 184 -1.38 -10.38 -0.40
C ASP A 184 -2.28 -11.63 -0.46
N GLN A 185 -1.90 -12.60 -1.29
CA GLN A 185 -2.68 -13.83 -1.49
C GLN A 185 -2.79 -14.69 -0.22
N THR A 186 -1.89 -14.51 0.74
CA THR A 186 -1.94 -15.21 2.03
C THR A 186 -3.00 -14.63 2.97
N SER A 187 -3.54 -13.45 2.67
CA SER A 187 -4.63 -12.82 3.44
C SER A 187 -5.95 -13.62 3.40
N GLY A 188 -6.14 -14.46 2.37
CA GLY A 188 -7.39 -15.16 2.10
C GLY A 188 -8.52 -14.29 1.55
N LEU A 189 -8.27 -12.99 1.30
CA LEU A 189 -9.26 -12.06 0.77
C LEU A 189 -9.50 -12.30 -0.72
N GLN A 190 -10.75 -12.22 -1.17
CA GLN A 190 -11.05 -12.36 -2.60
C GLN A 190 -10.41 -11.26 -3.46
N CYS A 191 -10.32 -10.04 -2.93
CA CYS A 191 -9.66 -8.94 -3.64
C CYS A 191 -8.18 -9.22 -3.94
N ALA A 192 -7.52 -10.05 -3.13
CA ALA A 192 -6.13 -10.46 -3.35
C ALA A 192 -5.98 -11.49 -4.47
N LEU A 193 -7.02 -12.29 -4.72
CA LEU A 193 -7.05 -13.30 -5.80
C LEU A 193 -7.38 -12.66 -7.16
N GLY A 194 -8.20 -11.62 -7.15
CA GLY A 194 -8.59 -10.87 -8.34
C GLY A 194 -9.62 -11.57 -9.24
N PRO A 195 -9.97 -10.97 -10.39
CA PRO A 195 -9.48 -9.66 -10.85
C PRO A 195 -10.09 -8.51 -10.04
N THR A 196 -9.25 -7.57 -9.60
CA THR A 196 -9.69 -6.40 -8.83
C THR A 196 -9.09 -5.14 -9.41
N ASP A 197 -9.93 -4.16 -9.75
CA ASP A 197 -9.47 -2.85 -10.21
C ASP A 197 -8.67 -2.15 -9.11
N ILE A 198 -7.48 -1.62 -9.43
CA ILE A 198 -6.64 -0.90 -8.47
C ILE A 198 -7.32 0.31 -7.84
N HIS A 199 -8.27 0.96 -8.54
CA HIS A 199 -9.09 2.05 -8.01
C HIS A 199 -10.02 1.59 -6.88
N ASN A 200 -10.35 0.30 -6.85
CA ASN A 200 -11.14 -0.32 -5.80
C ASN A 200 -10.27 -1.03 -4.74
N LEU A 201 -8.94 -0.87 -4.78
CA LEU A 201 -7.99 -1.47 -3.85
C LEU A 201 -7.15 -0.41 -3.13
N VAL A 202 -6.37 0.36 -3.91
CA VAL A 202 -5.32 1.24 -3.37
C VAL A 202 -5.89 2.35 -2.48
N PRO A 203 -6.99 3.04 -2.85
CA PRO A 203 -7.57 4.04 -1.96
C PRO A 203 -8.11 3.45 -0.63
N PHE A 204 -8.34 2.14 -0.56
CA PHE A 204 -9.01 1.48 0.57
C PHE A 204 -8.08 0.68 1.46
N ASP A 205 -6.78 0.67 1.17
CA ASP A 205 -5.75 0.02 1.98
C ASP A 205 -4.48 0.88 2.04
N ASN A 206 -4.15 1.40 3.22
CA ASN A 206 -2.94 2.21 3.44
C ASN A 206 -1.63 1.41 3.35
N ASN A 207 -1.68 0.06 3.34
CA ASN A 207 -0.53 -0.77 2.98
C ASN A 207 -0.13 -0.62 1.51
N LEU A 208 -1.01 -0.07 0.67
CA LEU A 208 -0.83 0.04 -0.76
C LEU A 208 -0.59 1.49 -1.15
N ALA A 209 0.30 1.69 -2.11
CA ALA A 209 0.48 2.97 -2.77
C ALA A 209 0.89 2.74 -4.22
N ILE A 210 0.47 3.63 -5.11
CA ILE A 210 0.92 3.59 -6.50
C ILE A 210 1.66 4.87 -6.89
N ARG A 211 2.61 4.70 -7.79
CA ARG A 211 3.15 5.82 -8.57
C ARG A 211 3.06 5.51 -10.05
N HIS A 212 2.41 6.41 -10.78
CA HIS A 212 2.49 6.48 -12.23
C HIS A 212 3.82 7.12 -12.63
N ILE A 213 4.53 6.46 -13.53
CA ILE A 213 5.76 6.96 -14.10
C ILE A 213 5.55 7.05 -15.61
N TRP A 214 5.62 8.27 -16.15
CA TRP A 214 5.42 8.54 -17.56
C TRP A 214 6.63 8.09 -18.38
N ALA A 215 6.36 7.37 -19.47
CA ALA A 215 7.38 6.77 -20.34
C ALA A 215 8.04 7.78 -21.29
#